data_AF-A0A7J4QBT2-F1
#
_entry.id   AF-A0A7J4QBT2-F1
#
_cell.length_a   1.000
_cell.length_b   1.000
_cell.length_c   1.000
_cell.angle_alpha   90.00
_cell.angle_beta   90.00
_cell.angle_gamma   90.00
#
_symmetry.space_group_name_H-M   'P 1'
#
loop_
_entity.id
_entity.type
_entity.pdbx_description
1 polymer ?
#
loop_
_entity_poly.entity_id
_entity_poly.type
_entity_poly.pdbx_seq_one_letter_code
_entity_poly.pdbx_strand_id
1 'polypeptide(L)'
;KFNCKLIDFEDFENNIFNVVTELSYKNGEDEFRPDITVLINGMPLIFIEVKKPNNREGILAERDRINVRFKNQKFKKFMNITQLILFSNNNEYDEESITPIQGAFYTTPDLEEAKFNCFREEDPEINKSLLPLDKDIEKEVLTDTNLVSILGTSEYLTNKDINSPTNRIITSLLSKDRIKIILEYGIAYVNTVNNLVSTIEKHIMRYPQLFATLAIEKKLNNKIKKGIIWHTQGSGKTALAYFNVHYLKDYYQKKNIIAKFYFITDRLDLATQAKNEFENQKLSELRDWLLPMLMNGQVLVN
;
A
#
# COMPACT_ATOMS: atom_id res chain seq x y z
N LYS A 1 33.07 1.15 1.36
CA LYS A 1 31.74 1.57 1.88
C LYS A 1 30.94 0.30 2.12
N PHE A 2 30.53 0.03 3.36
CA PHE A 2 29.60 -1.06 3.65
C PHE A 2 28.25 -0.67 3.06
N ASN A 3 27.70 -1.46 2.14
CA ASN A 3 26.39 -1.20 1.55
C ASN A 3 25.37 -2.06 2.28
N CYS A 4 24.82 -1.54 3.38
CA CYS A 4 23.78 -2.24 4.14
C CYS A 4 22.42 -1.96 3.49
N LYS A 5 21.81 -2.99 2.89
CA LYS A 5 20.43 -2.93 2.40
C LYS A 5 19.48 -3.21 3.58
N LEU A 6 18.52 -2.34 3.84
CA LEU A 6 17.51 -2.55 4.89
C LEU A 6 16.47 -3.60 4.51
N ILE A 7 16.18 -3.71 3.20
CA ILE A 7 15.29 -4.71 2.60
C ILE A 7 15.97 -5.19 1.33
N ASP A 8 16.03 -6.50 1.15
CA ASP A 8 16.46 -7.11 -0.11
C ASP A 8 15.25 -7.24 -1.06
N PHE A 9 15.13 -6.30 -1.99
CA PHE A 9 14.09 -6.35 -3.03
C PHE A 9 14.50 -7.19 -4.25
N GLU A 10 15.78 -7.50 -4.41
CA GLU A 10 16.23 -8.37 -5.51
C GLU A 10 15.80 -9.81 -5.21
N ASP A 11 16.08 -10.28 -4.00
CA ASP A 11 15.64 -11.57 -3.48
C ASP A 11 14.88 -11.38 -2.16
N PHE A 12 13.55 -11.33 -2.28
CA PHE A 12 12.69 -10.95 -1.15
C PHE A 12 12.62 -12.02 -0.06
N GLU A 13 12.98 -13.26 -0.38
CA GLU A 13 13.04 -14.37 0.58
C GLU A 13 14.24 -14.27 1.53
N ASN A 14 15.27 -13.48 1.20
CA ASN A 14 16.40 -13.21 2.09
C ASN A 14 16.05 -12.32 3.30
N ASN A 15 14.87 -11.72 3.30
CA ASN A 15 14.40 -10.91 4.42
C ASN A 15 13.81 -11.81 5.53
N ILE A 16 13.95 -11.36 6.77
CA ILE A 16 13.32 -11.99 7.94
C ILE A 16 11.94 -11.37 8.14
N PHE A 17 10.92 -12.21 8.20
CA PHE A 17 9.53 -11.80 8.43
C PHE A 17 9.06 -12.29 9.80
N ASN A 18 8.53 -11.38 10.62
CA ASN A 18 7.89 -11.75 11.89
C ASN A 18 6.54 -11.06 12.02
N VAL A 19 5.63 -11.72 12.72
CA VAL A 19 4.34 -11.14 13.12
C VAL A 19 4.28 -11.21 14.64
N VAL A 20 3.95 -10.09 15.26
CA VAL A 20 3.83 -9.99 16.72
C VAL A 20 2.52 -9.32 17.08
N THR A 21 1.90 -9.74 18.17
CA THR A 21 0.70 -9.11 18.71
C THR A 21 1.06 -8.12 19.81
N GLU A 22 0.31 -7.04 19.93
CA GLU A 22 0.39 -6.09 21.05
C GLU A 22 1.80 -5.54 21.35
N LEU A 23 2.62 -5.32 20.31
CA LEU A 23 3.95 -4.73 20.48
C LEU A 23 3.85 -3.22 20.81
N SER A 24 4.11 -2.86 22.06
CA SER A 24 4.06 -1.46 22.51
C SER A 24 5.26 -0.63 22.03
N TYR A 25 4.98 0.52 21.43
CA TYR A 25 5.91 1.64 21.29
C TYR A 25 5.69 2.64 22.44
N LYS A 26 6.74 2.86 23.24
CA LYS A 26 6.72 3.78 24.39
C LYS A 26 7.70 4.94 24.19
N ASN A 27 7.26 6.16 24.50
CA ASN A 27 8.13 7.33 24.52
C ASN A 27 7.69 8.29 25.65
N GLY A 28 8.38 8.20 26.79
CA GLY A 28 7.94 8.84 28.04
C GLY A 28 6.65 8.19 28.54
N GLU A 29 5.69 9.02 28.95
CA GLU A 29 4.36 8.58 29.41
C GLU A 29 3.40 8.16 28.29
N ASP A 30 3.77 8.39 27.02
CA ASP A 30 2.93 8.03 25.88
C ASP A 30 3.24 6.61 25.40
N GLU A 31 2.18 5.83 25.23
CA GLU A 31 2.24 4.45 24.72
C GLU A 31 1.28 4.29 23.54
N PHE A 32 1.75 3.62 22.49
CA PHE A 32 0.94 3.17 21.37
C PHE A 32 1.19 1.68 21.15
N ARG A 33 0.12 0.89 21.14
CA ARG A 33 0.17 -0.57 21.03
C ARG A 33 -0.80 -1.02 19.94
N PRO A 34 -0.31 -1.30 18.72
CA PRO A 34 -1.12 -1.91 17.67
C PRO A 34 -1.52 -3.34 18.05
N ASP A 35 -2.66 -3.80 17.55
CA ASP A 35 -3.12 -5.18 17.80
C ASP A 35 -2.16 -6.21 17.19
N ILE A 36 -1.74 -5.99 15.93
CA ILE A 36 -0.79 -6.85 15.21
C ILE A 36 0.24 -5.98 14.50
N THR A 37 1.52 -6.35 14.57
CA THR A 37 2.62 -5.68 13.86
C THR A 37 3.37 -6.69 12.99
N VAL A 38 3.61 -6.34 11.73
CA VAL A 38 4.47 -7.12 10.82
C VAL A 38 5.83 -6.45 10.75
N LEU A 39 6.84 -7.23 11.10
CA LEU A 39 8.25 -6.84 11.09
C LEU A 39 8.93 -7.42 9.86
N ILE A 40 9.68 -6.58 9.14
CA ILE A 40 10.60 -7.02 8.08
C ILE A 40 12.00 -6.57 8.48
N ASN A 41 12.90 -7.53 8.64
CA ASN A 41 14.25 -7.33 9.18
C ASN A 41 14.24 -6.55 10.52
N GLY A 42 13.26 -6.86 11.37
CA GLY A 42 13.04 -6.21 12.67
C GLY A 42 12.38 -4.83 12.62
N MET A 43 12.07 -4.28 11.45
CA MET A 43 11.42 -2.96 11.33
C MET A 43 9.89 -3.09 11.31
N PRO A 44 9.14 -2.29 12.11
CA PRO A 44 7.67 -2.27 12.12
C PRO A 44 7.10 -1.51 10.91
N LEU A 45 7.20 -2.13 9.74
CA LEU A 45 6.74 -1.55 8.48
C LEU A 45 5.22 -1.58 8.33
N ILE A 46 4.53 -2.48 9.04
CA ILE A 46 3.09 -2.65 8.91
C ILE A 46 2.47 -2.90 10.28
N PHE A 47 1.32 -2.30 10.55
CA PHE A 47 0.49 -2.74 11.65
C PHE A 47 -0.97 -2.85 11.23
N ILE A 48 -1.71 -3.70 11.95
CA ILE A 48 -3.11 -4.02 11.71
C ILE A 48 -3.87 -3.72 13.00
N GLU A 49 -4.94 -2.97 12.87
CA GLU A 49 -5.88 -2.65 13.94
C GLU A 49 -7.22 -3.33 13.64
N VAL A 50 -7.66 -4.20 14.54
CA VAL A 50 -8.89 -4.98 14.39
C VAL A 50 -9.92 -4.53 15.41
N LYS A 51 -11.13 -4.23 14.95
CA LYS A 51 -12.26 -3.81 15.79
C LYS A 51 -13.34 -4.88 15.81
N LYS A 52 -14.11 -4.90 16.89
CA LYS A 52 -15.25 -5.80 17.00
C LYS A 52 -16.25 -5.55 15.86
N PRO A 53 -16.76 -6.61 15.21
CA PRO A 53 -17.83 -6.48 14.22
C PRO A 53 -19.05 -5.74 14.76
N ASN A 54 -19.81 -5.11 13.86
CA ASN A 54 -21.09 -4.44 14.15
C ASN A 54 -21.04 -3.25 15.11
N ASN A 55 -19.84 -2.78 15.49
CA ASN A 55 -19.68 -1.46 16.09
C ASN A 55 -19.51 -0.40 14.99
N ARG A 56 -20.60 0.26 14.59
CA ARG A 56 -20.62 1.28 13.52
C ARG A 56 -19.69 2.47 13.79
N GLU A 57 -19.53 2.84 15.06
CA GLU A 57 -18.64 3.94 15.45
C GLU A 57 -17.17 3.50 15.52
N GLY A 58 -16.90 2.19 15.59
CA GLY A 58 -15.57 1.66 15.85
C GLY A 58 -14.54 2.03 14.78
N ILE A 59 -14.92 2.01 13.50
CA ILE A 59 -14.02 2.39 12.41
C ILE A 59 -13.81 3.90 12.40
N LEU A 60 -14.87 4.70 12.49
CA LEU A 60 -14.77 6.17 12.50
C LEU A 60 -13.91 6.67 13.68
N ALA A 61 -14.18 6.17 14.88
CA ALA A 61 -13.39 6.50 16.06
C ALA A 61 -11.92 6.10 15.90
N GLU A 62 -11.63 4.97 15.24
CA GLU A 62 -10.24 4.58 14.99
C GLU A 62 -9.57 5.47 13.93
N ARG A 63 -10.31 5.93 12.91
CA ARG A 63 -9.80 6.92 11.95
C ARG A 63 -9.42 8.23 12.64
N ASP A 64 -10.26 8.71 13.55
CA ASP A 64 -9.97 9.93 14.31
C ASP A 64 -8.77 9.71 15.25
N ARG A 65 -8.75 8.58 15.95
CA ARG A 65 -7.68 8.22 16.89
C ARG A 65 -6.33 8.13 16.20
N ILE A 66 -6.26 7.54 15.00
CA ILE A 66 -4.98 7.41 14.29
C ILE A 66 -4.48 8.77 13.78
N ASN A 67 -5.36 9.65 13.32
CA ASN A 67 -4.99 11.01 12.92
C ASN A 67 -4.38 11.80 14.08
N VAL A 68 -4.94 11.66 15.30
CA VAL A 68 -4.34 12.26 16.51
C VAL A 68 -2.97 11.66 16.80
N ARG A 69 -2.82 10.34 16.65
CA ARG A 69 -1.53 9.63 16.88
C ARG A 69 -0.45 10.06 15.88
N PHE A 70 -0.79 10.24 14.60
CA PHE A 70 0.17 10.67 13.58
C PHE A 70 0.72 12.09 13.86
N LYS A 71 -0.10 12.97 14.44
CA LYS A 71 0.30 14.33 14.83
C LYS A 71 1.18 14.35 16.08
N ASN A 72 1.14 13.29 16.91
CA ASN A 72 1.93 13.22 18.13
C ASN A 72 3.43 13.03 17.82
N GLN A 73 4.24 14.05 18.12
CA GLN A 73 5.68 14.04 17.88
C GLN A 73 6.40 12.90 18.60
N LYS A 74 5.84 12.38 19.71
CA LYS A 74 6.43 11.25 20.45
C LYS A 74 6.38 9.95 19.65
N PHE A 75 5.38 9.77 18.78
CA PHE A 75 5.20 8.59 17.92
C PHE A 75 5.82 8.76 16.53
N LYS A 76 6.37 9.94 16.21
CA LYS A 76 6.93 10.25 14.88
C LYS A 76 7.94 9.23 14.36
N LYS A 77 8.82 8.70 15.22
CA LYS A 77 9.81 7.69 14.79
C LYS A 77 9.14 6.41 14.32
N PHE A 78 8.17 5.90 15.09
CA PHE A 78 7.40 4.72 14.73
C PHE A 78 6.65 4.96 13.41
N MET A 79 5.92 6.07 13.32
CA MET A 79 5.11 6.40 12.14
C MET A 79 5.94 6.65 10.87
N ASN A 80 7.16 7.16 11.00
CA ASN A 80 8.05 7.31 9.86
C ASN A 80 8.51 5.95 9.29
N ILE A 81 8.73 4.96 10.16
CA ILE A 81 9.15 3.60 9.77
C ILE A 81 7.97 2.81 9.20
N THR A 82 6.77 2.97 9.76
CA THR A 82 5.57 2.33 9.24
C THR A 82 5.24 2.81 7.83
N GLN A 83 4.99 1.86 6.93
CA GLN A 83 4.70 2.09 5.51
C GLN A 83 3.25 1.77 5.15
N LEU A 84 2.66 0.77 5.79
CA LEU A 84 1.29 0.33 5.51
C LEU A 84 0.53 0.13 6.83
N ILE A 85 -0.74 0.49 6.85
CA ILE A 85 -1.60 0.26 8.00
C ILE A 85 -2.90 -0.35 7.51
N LEU A 86 -3.33 -1.43 8.15
CA LEU A 86 -4.62 -2.07 7.88
C LEU A 86 -5.57 -1.83 9.05
N PHE A 87 -6.83 -1.56 8.75
CA PHE A 87 -7.91 -1.42 9.72
C PHE A 87 -9.05 -2.32 9.32
N SER A 88 -9.61 -3.10 10.22
CA SER A 88 -10.76 -3.94 9.87
C SER A 88 -11.71 -4.11 11.04
N ASN A 89 -13.02 -4.08 10.77
CA ASN A 89 -14.04 -4.59 11.70
C ASN A 89 -14.64 -5.93 11.24
N ASN A 90 -14.00 -6.57 10.25
CA ASN A 90 -14.41 -7.84 9.65
C ASN A 90 -15.80 -7.87 9.00
N ASN A 91 -16.43 -6.71 8.78
CA ASN A 91 -17.67 -6.59 8.03
C ASN A 91 -17.38 -6.31 6.54
N GLU A 92 -18.34 -6.62 5.67
CA GLU A 92 -18.32 -6.14 4.29
C GLU A 92 -18.46 -4.62 4.23
N TYR A 93 -17.99 -3.98 3.15
CA TYR A 93 -18.24 -2.55 2.94
C TYR A 93 -19.74 -2.29 2.82
N ASP A 94 -20.22 -1.22 3.45
CA ASP A 94 -21.58 -0.76 3.23
C ASP A 94 -21.72 -0.11 1.84
N GLU A 95 -22.89 -0.27 1.24
CA GLU A 95 -23.22 0.30 -0.08
C GLU A 95 -24.03 1.61 0.02
N GLU A 96 -24.51 1.93 1.22
CA GLU A 96 -25.39 3.08 1.48
C GLU A 96 -24.61 4.40 1.62
N SER A 97 -23.40 4.35 2.19
CA SER A 97 -22.58 5.54 2.40
C SER A 97 -21.70 5.83 1.19
N ILE A 98 -21.50 7.12 0.89
CA ILE A 98 -20.53 7.57 -0.13
C ILE A 98 -19.11 7.09 0.25
N THR A 99 -18.78 7.15 1.54
CA THR A 99 -17.54 6.62 2.10
C THR A 99 -17.92 5.52 3.08
N PRO A 100 -17.48 4.27 2.86
CA PRO A 100 -17.82 3.18 3.76
C PRO A 100 -17.37 3.45 5.20
N ILE A 101 -18.28 3.20 6.13
CA ILE A 101 -18.09 3.32 7.59
C ILE A 101 -17.83 1.96 8.26
N GLN A 102 -17.95 0.88 7.51
CA GLN A 102 -17.53 -0.47 7.89
C GLN A 102 -16.73 -1.12 6.76
N GLY A 103 -15.92 -2.13 7.10
CA GLY A 103 -15.05 -2.79 6.13
C GLY A 103 -13.63 -3.02 6.63
N ALA A 104 -12.81 -3.45 5.69
CA ALA A 104 -11.37 -3.55 5.84
C ALA A 104 -10.67 -2.48 4.99
N PHE A 105 -9.85 -1.62 5.56
CA PHE A 105 -9.24 -0.49 4.88
C PHE A 105 -7.72 -0.58 4.98
N TYR A 106 -7.03 0.10 4.08
CA TYR A 106 -5.60 0.35 4.22
C TYR A 106 -5.27 1.82 4.01
N THR A 107 -4.19 2.24 4.64
CA THR A 107 -3.68 3.61 4.57
C THR A 107 -2.17 3.59 4.81
N THR A 108 -1.60 4.78 4.79
CA THR A 108 -0.21 5.06 5.11
C THR A 108 -0.17 6.25 6.09
N PRO A 109 0.84 6.35 6.98
CA PRO A 109 0.95 7.49 7.89
C PRO A 109 0.98 8.83 7.16
N ASP A 110 0.17 9.78 7.63
CA ASP A 110 0.09 11.15 7.13
C ASP A 110 -0.03 12.13 8.31
N LEU A 111 0.72 13.23 8.28
CA LEU A 111 0.78 14.18 9.39
C LEU A 111 -0.46 15.09 9.47
N GLU A 112 -1.19 15.26 8.37
CA GLU A 112 -2.38 16.09 8.30
C GLU A 112 -3.64 15.25 8.44
N GLU A 113 -3.83 14.30 7.52
CA GLU A 113 -5.01 13.45 7.47
C GLU A 113 -4.76 12.15 6.69
N ALA A 114 -4.98 11.02 7.35
CA ALA A 114 -4.85 9.70 6.76
C ALA A 114 -5.98 9.40 5.77
N LYS A 115 -5.62 8.97 4.55
CA LYS A 115 -6.59 8.58 3.52
C LYS A 115 -6.85 7.08 3.55
N PHE A 116 -8.01 6.68 4.05
CA PHE A 116 -8.42 5.27 4.14
C PHE A 116 -8.96 4.78 2.80
N ASN A 117 -8.29 3.78 2.24
CA ASN A 117 -8.65 3.19 0.96
C ASN A 117 -9.37 1.85 1.19
N CYS A 118 -10.44 1.61 0.44
CA CYS A 118 -11.00 0.27 0.29
C CYS A 118 -10.07 -0.58 -0.59
N PHE A 119 -10.13 -1.89 -0.42
CA PHE A 119 -9.42 -2.87 -1.23
C PHE A 119 -10.43 -3.89 -1.77
N ARG A 120 -10.44 -4.09 -3.08
CA ARG A 120 -11.25 -5.14 -3.73
C ARG A 120 -10.29 -6.00 -4.53
N GLU A 121 -10.13 -7.26 -4.12
CA GLU A 121 -9.27 -8.21 -4.82
C GLU A 121 -9.85 -8.54 -6.20
N GLU A 122 -9.01 -8.51 -7.23
CA GLU A 122 -9.37 -8.78 -8.62
C GLU A 122 -8.76 -10.09 -9.14
N ASP A 123 -7.81 -10.68 -8.41
CA ASP A 123 -7.20 -11.97 -8.71
C ASP A 123 -7.96 -13.11 -8.00
N PRO A 124 -8.81 -13.87 -8.71
CA PRO A 124 -9.57 -14.96 -8.11
C PRO A 124 -8.68 -16.12 -7.63
N GLU A 125 -7.41 -16.13 -8.05
CA GLU A 125 -6.47 -17.20 -7.75
C GLU A 125 -5.54 -16.89 -6.58
N ILE A 126 -5.65 -15.71 -5.95
CA ILE A 126 -4.74 -15.29 -4.88
C ILE A 126 -4.67 -16.31 -3.74
N ASN A 127 -5.80 -16.94 -3.40
CA ASN A 127 -5.89 -17.92 -2.33
C ASN A 127 -5.17 -19.24 -2.64
N LYS A 128 -4.87 -19.55 -3.91
CA LYS A 128 -4.10 -20.75 -4.27
C LYS A 128 -2.65 -20.69 -3.79
N SER A 129 -2.15 -19.49 -3.50
CA SER A 129 -0.80 -19.29 -2.95
C SER A 129 -0.70 -19.62 -1.45
N LEU A 130 -1.84 -19.76 -0.76
CA LEU A 130 -1.86 -20.01 0.67
C LEU A 130 -1.61 -21.48 0.97
N LEU A 131 -0.74 -21.72 1.96
CA LEU A 131 -0.49 -23.05 2.47
C LEU A 131 -1.70 -23.54 3.28
N PRO A 132 -1.96 -24.87 3.31
CA PRO A 132 -2.93 -25.45 4.22
C PRO A 132 -2.61 -25.06 5.67
N LEU A 133 -3.66 -24.87 6.46
CA LEU A 133 -3.52 -24.57 7.88
C LEU A 133 -2.89 -25.75 8.63
N ASP A 134 -1.85 -25.45 9.38
CA ASP A 134 -1.21 -26.39 10.29
C ASP A 134 -1.83 -26.23 11.69
N LYS A 135 -2.41 -27.32 12.21
CA LYS A 135 -3.07 -27.34 13.52
C LYS A 135 -2.10 -27.19 14.68
N ASP A 136 -0.87 -27.64 14.51
CA ASP A 136 0.15 -27.53 15.55
C ASP A 136 0.62 -26.07 15.65
N ILE A 137 0.88 -25.42 14.51
CA ILE A 137 1.18 -23.98 14.46
C ILE A 137 0.01 -23.16 15.02
N GLU A 138 -1.22 -23.48 14.64
CA GLU A 138 -2.42 -22.80 15.16
C GLU A 138 -2.49 -22.86 16.69
N LYS A 139 -2.26 -24.04 17.26
CA LYS A 139 -2.27 -24.24 18.72
C LYS A 139 -1.08 -23.53 19.38
N GLU A 140 0.09 -23.54 18.76
CA GLU A 140 1.27 -22.81 19.23
C GLU A 140 0.99 -21.31 19.33
N VAL A 141 0.47 -20.70 18.26
CA VAL A 141 0.10 -19.27 18.22
C VAL A 141 -0.93 -18.93 19.29
N LEU A 142 -1.97 -19.76 19.45
CA LEU A 142 -2.99 -19.53 20.50
C LEU A 142 -2.43 -19.71 21.91
N THR A 143 -1.42 -20.55 22.09
CA THR A 143 -0.76 -20.74 23.39
C THR A 143 0.11 -19.53 23.71
N ASP A 144 0.93 -19.10 22.75
CA ASP A 144 1.81 -17.92 22.87
C ASP A 144 1.03 -16.63 23.17
N THR A 145 -0.15 -16.49 22.54
CA THR A 145 -1.04 -15.33 22.75
C THR A 145 -2.02 -15.50 23.93
N ASN A 146 -1.95 -16.61 24.67
CA ASN A 146 -2.86 -16.93 25.79
C ASN A 146 -4.35 -16.91 25.38
N LEU A 147 -4.67 -17.41 24.18
CA LEU A 147 -6.00 -17.45 23.58
C LEU A 147 -6.50 -18.88 23.31
N VAL A 148 -5.88 -19.91 23.87
CA VAL A 148 -6.28 -21.34 23.65
C VAL A 148 -7.78 -21.58 23.92
N SER A 149 -8.40 -20.83 24.83
CA SER A 149 -9.82 -20.94 25.18
C SER A 149 -10.79 -20.64 24.05
N ILE A 150 -10.38 -19.88 23.03
CA ILE A 150 -11.26 -19.54 21.90
C ILE A 150 -11.24 -20.60 20.79
N LEU A 151 -10.30 -21.56 20.84
CA LEU A 151 -10.14 -22.57 19.80
C LEU A 151 -11.43 -23.36 19.60
N GLY A 152 -11.93 -23.37 18.35
CA GLY A 152 -13.15 -24.09 17.98
C GLY A 152 -14.46 -23.40 18.33
N THR A 153 -14.42 -22.21 18.96
CA THR A 153 -15.64 -21.39 19.15
C THR A 153 -16.17 -20.87 17.81
N SER A 154 -17.47 -20.58 17.74
CA SER A 154 -18.10 -20.02 16.51
C SER A 154 -17.46 -18.69 16.09
N GLU A 155 -17.10 -17.85 17.06
CA GLU A 155 -16.41 -16.58 16.81
C GLU A 155 -15.02 -16.81 16.19
N TYR A 156 -14.26 -17.76 16.75
CA TYR A 156 -12.95 -18.11 16.22
C TYR A 156 -13.04 -18.68 14.79
N LEU A 157 -13.96 -19.62 14.55
CA LEU A 157 -14.18 -20.20 13.22
C LEU A 157 -14.57 -19.13 12.18
N THR A 158 -15.38 -18.16 12.57
CA THR A 158 -15.78 -17.04 11.69
C THR A 158 -14.59 -16.14 11.34
N ASN A 159 -13.76 -15.77 12.33
CA ASN A 159 -12.59 -14.92 12.10
C ASN A 159 -11.43 -15.67 11.43
N LYS A 160 -11.43 -17.01 11.49
CA LYS A 160 -10.49 -17.88 10.80
C LYS A 160 -10.82 -18.10 9.32
N ASP A 161 -12.05 -17.78 8.88
CA ASP A 161 -12.45 -17.95 7.49
C ASP A 161 -11.57 -17.08 6.57
N ILE A 162 -10.90 -17.74 5.63
CA ILE A 162 -10.07 -17.15 4.57
C ILE A 162 -10.83 -16.10 3.74
N ASN A 163 -12.15 -16.27 3.61
CA ASN A 163 -13.00 -15.38 2.84
C ASN A 163 -13.58 -14.23 3.67
N SER A 164 -13.29 -14.17 4.97
CA SER A 164 -13.70 -13.02 5.79
C SER A 164 -13.02 -11.73 5.29
N PRO A 165 -13.68 -10.56 5.39
CA PRO A 165 -13.13 -9.30 4.90
C PRO A 165 -11.73 -8.98 5.41
N THR A 166 -11.43 -9.30 6.67
CA THR A 166 -10.09 -9.10 7.26
C THR A 166 -9.05 -10.02 6.62
N ASN A 167 -9.35 -11.32 6.46
CA ASN A 167 -8.40 -12.24 5.85
C ASN A 167 -8.21 -11.97 4.36
N ARG A 168 -9.25 -11.54 3.63
CA ARG A 168 -9.12 -11.16 2.23
C ARG A 168 -8.14 -10.01 2.05
N ILE A 169 -8.25 -8.92 2.83
CA ILE A 169 -7.29 -7.79 2.70
C ILE A 169 -5.87 -8.20 3.10
N ILE A 170 -5.71 -9.04 4.14
CA ILE A 170 -4.41 -9.54 4.58
C ILE A 170 -3.77 -10.37 3.46
N THR A 171 -4.47 -11.35 2.92
CA THR A 171 -3.96 -12.18 1.81
C THR A 171 -3.62 -11.34 0.59
N SER A 172 -4.48 -10.37 0.26
CA SER A 172 -4.32 -9.54 -0.94
C SER A 172 -3.12 -8.58 -0.85
N LEU A 173 -2.89 -7.95 0.31
CA LEU A 173 -1.84 -6.94 0.48
C LEU A 173 -0.54 -7.51 1.06
N LEU A 174 -0.62 -8.54 1.90
CA LEU A 174 0.50 -9.04 2.71
C LEU A 174 1.08 -10.38 2.23
N SER A 175 0.54 -10.97 1.16
CA SER A 175 1.28 -12.02 0.44
C SER A 175 2.65 -11.46 -0.01
N LYS A 176 3.70 -12.27 0.10
CA LYS A 176 5.09 -11.81 -0.09
C LYS A 176 5.30 -11.07 -1.41
N ASP A 177 4.73 -11.58 -2.49
CA ASP A 177 4.80 -10.94 -3.82
C ASP A 177 4.12 -9.57 -3.85
N ARG A 178 2.95 -9.43 -3.20
CA ARG A 178 2.18 -8.18 -3.18
C ARG A 178 2.83 -7.15 -2.27
N ILE A 179 3.25 -7.54 -1.07
CA ILE A 179 3.89 -6.60 -0.15
C ILE A 179 5.24 -6.12 -0.68
N LYS A 180 5.99 -6.97 -1.38
CA LYS A 180 7.19 -6.56 -2.12
C LYS A 180 6.86 -5.41 -3.08
N ILE A 181 5.86 -5.60 -3.95
CA ILE A 181 5.46 -4.60 -4.94
C ILE A 181 5.01 -3.30 -4.25
N ILE A 182 4.22 -3.41 -3.18
CA ILE A 182 3.72 -2.23 -2.44
C ILE A 182 4.86 -1.45 -1.80
N LEU A 183 5.80 -2.12 -1.14
CA LEU A 183 6.92 -1.47 -0.46
C LEU A 183 7.93 -0.86 -1.45
N GLU A 184 8.15 -1.52 -2.59
CA GLU A 184 9.14 -1.10 -3.59
C GLU A 184 8.58 -0.03 -4.55
N TYR A 185 7.32 -0.17 -4.96
CA TYR A 185 6.71 0.64 -6.02
C TYR A 185 5.38 1.28 -5.65
N GLY A 186 4.73 0.85 -4.57
CA GLY A 186 3.39 1.28 -4.20
C GLY A 186 3.33 2.51 -3.30
N ILE A 187 4.47 3.13 -2.95
CA ILE A 187 4.53 4.30 -2.07
C ILE A 187 5.29 5.43 -2.75
N ALA A 188 4.65 6.61 -2.82
CA ALA A 188 5.26 7.85 -3.30
C ALA A 188 5.44 8.82 -2.14
N TYR A 189 6.57 9.53 -2.12
CA TYR A 189 6.84 10.60 -1.17
C TYR A 189 6.73 11.94 -1.88
N VAL A 190 5.66 12.67 -1.61
CA VAL A 190 5.30 13.90 -2.32
C VAL A 190 5.67 15.10 -1.47
N ASN A 191 6.47 16.01 -2.02
CA ASN A 191 6.69 17.30 -1.39
C ASN A 191 5.49 18.22 -1.68
N THR A 192 4.76 18.61 -0.65
CA THR A 192 3.67 19.59 -0.74
C THR A 192 4.11 20.89 -0.05
N VAL A 193 3.65 22.02 -0.57
CA VAL A 193 3.85 23.33 0.06
C VAL A 193 2.49 23.89 0.45
N ASN A 194 2.18 23.87 1.74
CA ASN A 194 0.96 24.43 2.31
C ASN A 194 1.34 25.61 3.21
N ASN A 195 0.73 26.78 2.99
CA ASN A 195 0.96 27.99 3.79
C ASN A 195 2.45 28.32 4.01
N LEU A 196 3.27 28.23 2.95
CA LEU A 196 4.73 28.45 2.97
C LEU A 196 5.55 27.41 3.76
N VAL A 197 4.93 26.34 4.26
CA VAL A 197 5.61 25.22 4.92
C VAL A 197 5.68 24.06 3.93
N SER A 198 6.90 23.56 3.70
CA SER A 198 7.10 22.33 2.92
C SER A 198 6.95 21.11 3.83
N THR A 199 6.06 20.21 3.45
CA THR A 199 5.83 18.92 4.12
C THR A 199 6.02 17.78 3.14
N ILE A 200 6.37 16.60 3.65
CA ILE A 200 6.42 15.37 2.86
C ILE A 200 5.16 14.57 3.20
N GLU A 201 4.32 14.37 2.20
CA GLU A 201 3.18 13.47 2.26
C GLU A 201 3.60 12.10 1.75
N LYS A 202 3.08 11.05 2.39
CA LYS A 202 3.28 9.66 1.95
C LYS A 202 2.00 9.21 1.27
N HIS A 203 2.06 8.90 -0.01
CA HIS A 203 0.91 8.47 -0.80
C HIS A 203 1.05 6.99 -1.12
N ILE A 204 -0.01 6.21 -0.92
CA ILE A 204 -0.05 4.80 -1.23
C ILE A 204 -0.89 4.52 -2.48
N MET A 205 -0.42 3.61 -3.32
CA MET A 205 -1.09 3.13 -4.51
C MET A 205 -2.45 2.52 -4.16
N ARG A 206 -3.48 2.89 -4.93
CA ARG A 206 -4.84 2.33 -4.78
C ARG A 206 -4.96 0.96 -5.44
N TYR A 207 -5.86 0.11 -4.95
CA TYR A 207 -6.06 -1.24 -5.51
C TYR A 207 -6.28 -1.28 -7.04
N PRO A 208 -7.05 -0.38 -7.70
CA PRO A 208 -7.21 -0.44 -9.15
C PRO A 208 -5.90 -0.08 -9.87
N GLN A 209 -5.07 0.75 -9.24
CA GLN A 209 -3.76 1.12 -9.79
C GLN A 209 -2.77 -0.06 -9.67
N LEU A 210 -2.84 -0.81 -8.56
CA LEU A 210 -2.09 -2.05 -8.37
C LEU A 210 -2.48 -3.09 -9.42
N PHE A 211 -3.77 -3.38 -9.58
CA PHE A 211 -4.22 -4.35 -10.57
C PHE A 211 -3.98 -3.90 -12.01
N ALA A 212 -4.07 -2.60 -12.31
CA ALA A 212 -3.65 -2.09 -13.61
C ALA A 212 -2.16 -2.38 -13.88
N THR A 213 -1.28 -2.16 -12.90
CA THR A 213 0.16 -2.43 -13.00
C THR A 213 0.44 -3.92 -13.25
N LEU A 214 -0.20 -4.79 -12.46
CA LEU A 214 -0.08 -6.25 -12.60
C LEU A 214 -0.64 -6.76 -13.92
N ALA A 215 -1.75 -6.19 -14.39
CA ALA A 215 -2.33 -6.51 -15.69
C ALA A 215 -1.39 -6.13 -16.83
N ILE A 216 -0.73 -4.96 -16.75
CA ILE A 216 0.29 -4.54 -17.72
C ILE A 216 1.44 -5.56 -17.74
N GLU A 217 2.00 -5.91 -16.58
CA GLU A 217 3.06 -6.91 -16.48
C GLU A 217 2.66 -8.24 -17.13
N LYS A 218 1.49 -8.77 -16.78
CA LYS A 218 0.96 -10.02 -17.34
C LYS A 218 0.81 -9.95 -18.87
N LYS A 219 0.38 -8.83 -19.42
CA LYS A 219 0.26 -8.65 -20.88
C LYS A 219 1.64 -8.57 -21.54
N LEU A 220 2.58 -7.83 -20.96
CA LEU A 220 3.95 -7.72 -21.46
C LEU A 220 4.68 -9.08 -21.45
N ASN A 221 4.50 -9.88 -20.39
CA ASN A 221 5.04 -11.25 -20.30
C ASN A 221 4.46 -12.15 -21.41
N ASN A 222 3.20 -11.94 -21.79
CA ASN A 222 2.56 -12.61 -22.93
C ASN A 222 2.89 -11.97 -24.30
N LYS A 223 3.93 -11.12 -24.37
CA LYS A 223 4.38 -10.42 -25.58
C LYS A 223 3.35 -9.47 -26.19
N ILE A 224 2.30 -9.11 -25.45
CA ILE A 224 1.30 -8.12 -25.86
C ILE A 224 1.82 -6.73 -25.48
N LYS A 225 2.06 -5.88 -26.48
CA LYS A 225 2.74 -4.57 -26.31
C LYS A 225 1.80 -3.36 -26.36
N LYS A 226 0.50 -3.57 -26.54
CA LYS A 226 -0.51 -2.51 -26.66
C LYS A 226 -1.72 -2.86 -25.80
N GLY A 227 -2.33 -1.85 -25.20
CA GLY A 227 -3.49 -2.01 -24.33
C GLY A 227 -4.04 -0.66 -23.89
N ILE A 228 -5.22 -0.70 -23.28
CA ILE A 228 -5.92 0.49 -22.75
C ILE A 228 -6.27 0.19 -21.29
N ILE A 229 -5.95 1.11 -20.39
CA ILE A 229 -6.43 1.09 -19.00
C ILE A 229 -7.57 2.09 -18.88
N TRP A 230 -8.76 1.59 -18.54
CA TRP A 230 -9.96 2.41 -18.39
C TRP A 230 -10.26 2.68 -16.92
N HIS A 231 -9.99 3.90 -16.46
CA HIS A 231 -10.39 4.37 -15.12
C HIS A 231 -11.36 5.56 -15.22
N THR A 232 -12.14 5.82 -14.17
CA THR A 232 -12.98 7.02 -14.06
C THR A 232 -12.15 8.30 -13.83
N GLN A 233 -12.76 9.47 -14.03
CA GLN A 233 -12.14 10.76 -13.70
C GLN A 233 -11.90 10.87 -12.19
N GLY A 234 -10.77 11.47 -11.77
CA GLY A 234 -10.42 11.63 -10.35
C GLY A 234 -9.88 10.37 -9.66
N SER A 235 -9.80 9.23 -10.35
CA SER A 235 -9.26 7.97 -9.82
C SER A 235 -7.75 7.95 -9.55
N GLY A 236 -7.02 8.99 -9.98
CA GLY A 236 -5.56 9.08 -9.85
C GLY A 236 -4.82 8.46 -11.04
N LYS A 237 -5.19 8.83 -12.27
CA LYS A 237 -4.52 8.36 -13.51
C LYS A 237 -3.06 8.81 -13.59
N THR A 238 -2.74 10.03 -13.15
CA THR A 238 -1.36 10.54 -13.13
C THR A 238 -0.50 9.77 -12.13
N ALA A 239 -1.02 9.52 -10.92
CA ALA A 239 -0.37 8.65 -9.94
C ALA A 239 -0.15 7.22 -10.48
N LEU A 240 -1.12 6.65 -11.21
CA LEU A 240 -0.91 5.36 -11.88
C LEU A 240 0.26 5.42 -12.88
N ALA A 241 0.38 6.50 -13.66
CA ALA A 241 1.50 6.67 -14.58
C ALA A 241 2.83 6.77 -13.82
N TYR A 242 2.88 7.51 -12.72
CA TYR A 242 4.06 7.59 -11.83
C TYR A 242 4.52 6.19 -11.41
N PHE A 243 3.62 5.43 -10.77
CA PHE A 243 3.98 4.11 -10.25
C PHE A 243 4.38 3.13 -11.37
N ASN A 244 3.69 3.17 -12.51
CA ASN A 244 4.04 2.33 -13.65
C ASN A 244 5.41 2.67 -14.23
N VAL A 245 5.82 3.93 -14.28
CA VAL A 245 7.16 4.30 -14.77
C VAL A 245 8.23 3.66 -13.88
N HIS A 246 8.08 3.75 -12.55
CA HIS A 246 9.01 3.11 -11.62
C HIS A 246 9.05 1.60 -11.77
N TYR A 247 7.88 0.95 -11.76
CA TYR A 247 7.76 -0.49 -11.88
C TYR A 247 8.29 -1.01 -13.22
N LEU A 248 7.89 -0.39 -14.33
CA LEU A 248 8.25 -0.85 -15.67
C LEU A 248 9.71 -0.58 -16.00
N LYS A 249 10.32 0.47 -15.44
CA LYS A 249 11.76 0.71 -15.59
C LYS A 249 12.56 -0.49 -15.08
N ASP A 250 12.25 -0.96 -13.87
CA ASP A 250 12.90 -2.14 -13.30
C ASP A 250 12.56 -3.41 -14.10
N TYR A 251 11.28 -3.61 -14.47
CA TYR A 251 10.86 -4.73 -15.32
C TYR A 251 11.67 -4.87 -16.62
N TYR A 252 11.96 -3.75 -17.30
CA TYR A 252 12.76 -3.73 -18.53
C TYR A 252 14.26 -3.82 -18.24
N GLN A 253 14.74 -3.19 -17.17
CA GLN A 253 16.14 -3.28 -16.73
C GLN A 253 16.54 -4.73 -16.43
N LYS A 254 15.69 -5.51 -15.77
CA LYS A 254 15.88 -6.96 -15.54
C LYS A 254 16.01 -7.78 -16.84
N LYS A 255 15.58 -7.22 -17.97
CA LYS A 255 15.71 -7.81 -19.32
C LYS A 255 16.84 -7.18 -20.14
N ASN A 256 17.69 -6.37 -19.51
CA ASN A 256 18.75 -5.58 -20.15
C ASN A 256 18.23 -4.63 -21.24
N ILE A 257 17.02 -4.10 -21.06
CA ILE A 257 16.40 -3.13 -21.97
C ILE A 257 16.34 -1.76 -21.28
N ILE A 258 16.91 -0.74 -21.93
CA ILE A 258 16.79 0.65 -21.48
C ILE A 258 15.44 1.18 -21.98
N ALA A 259 14.46 1.29 -21.09
CA ALA A 259 13.14 1.81 -21.41
C ALA A 259 13.14 3.35 -21.40
N LYS A 260 12.39 3.94 -22.35
CA LYS A 260 12.03 5.37 -22.35
C LYS A 260 10.52 5.48 -22.28
N PHE A 261 10.03 6.35 -21.39
CA PHE A 261 8.61 6.56 -21.16
C PHE A 261 8.19 7.92 -21.71
N TYR A 262 7.12 7.93 -22.49
CA TYR A 262 6.54 9.14 -23.06
C TYR A 262 5.16 9.34 -22.45
N PHE A 263 4.94 10.50 -21.82
CA PHE A 263 3.65 10.91 -21.29
C PHE A 263 3.03 11.95 -22.24
N ILE A 264 2.00 11.55 -22.98
CA ILE A 264 1.38 12.38 -24.03
C ILE A 264 0.01 12.84 -23.54
N THR A 265 -0.20 14.16 -23.58
CA THR A 265 -1.48 14.81 -23.29
C THR A 265 -1.94 15.62 -24.49
N ASP A 266 -3.23 15.91 -24.54
CA ASP A 266 -3.85 16.72 -25.59
C ASP A 266 -3.65 18.24 -25.38
N ARG A 267 -3.37 18.67 -24.14
CA ARG A 267 -3.20 20.08 -23.77
C ARG A 267 -1.93 20.36 -22.97
N LEU A 268 -1.36 21.56 -23.15
CA LEU A 268 -0.11 22.01 -22.50
C LEU A 268 -0.27 22.24 -20.99
N ASP A 269 -1.45 22.68 -20.55
CA ASP A 269 -1.77 22.86 -19.12
C ASP A 269 -1.73 21.51 -18.38
N LEU A 270 -2.31 20.46 -18.98
CA LEU A 270 -2.28 19.10 -18.45
C LEU A 270 -0.86 18.53 -18.42
N ALA A 271 -0.05 18.76 -19.45
CA ALA A 271 1.35 18.37 -19.47
C ALA A 271 2.15 19.08 -18.36
N THR A 272 1.88 20.37 -18.13
CA THR A 272 2.51 21.15 -17.06
C THR A 272 2.11 20.64 -15.68
N GLN A 273 0.84 20.30 -15.48
CA GLN A 273 0.36 19.69 -14.23
C GLN A 273 1.03 18.34 -13.95
N ALA A 274 1.05 17.45 -14.95
CA ALA A 274 1.73 16.16 -14.82
C ALA A 274 3.21 16.32 -14.52
N LYS A 275 3.90 17.25 -15.19
CA LYS A 275 5.30 17.58 -14.92
C LYS A 275 5.51 17.98 -13.45
N ASN A 276 4.74 18.93 -12.94
CA ASN A 276 4.85 19.39 -11.56
C ASN A 276 4.57 18.27 -10.56
N GLU A 277 3.59 17.42 -10.85
CA GLU A 277 3.25 16.25 -10.02
C GLU A 277 4.41 15.25 -9.95
N PHE A 278 5.05 14.95 -11.09
CA PHE A 278 6.23 14.09 -11.13
C PHE A 278 7.44 14.72 -10.41
N GLU A 279 7.66 16.02 -10.55
CA GLU A 279 8.73 16.74 -9.84
C GLU A 279 8.53 16.71 -8.31
N ASN A 280 7.31 16.95 -7.84
CA ASN A 280 6.97 16.92 -6.42
C ASN A 280 7.15 15.52 -5.82
N GLN A 281 6.96 14.47 -6.62
CA GLN A 281 7.18 13.07 -6.26
C GLN A 281 8.64 12.61 -6.50
N LYS A 282 9.55 13.58 -6.72
CA LYS A 282 10.99 13.39 -6.95
C LYS A 282 11.36 12.51 -8.17
N LEU A 283 10.49 12.45 -9.17
CA LEU A 283 10.83 11.91 -10.50
C LEU A 283 11.57 12.99 -11.31
N SER A 284 12.86 13.20 -11.02
CA SER A 284 13.70 14.07 -11.84
C SER A 284 13.90 13.53 -13.26
N GLU A 285 13.70 12.23 -13.48
CA GLU A 285 13.93 11.59 -14.77
C GLU A 285 12.87 11.91 -15.82
N LEU A 286 11.62 12.23 -15.46
CA LEU A 286 10.58 12.68 -16.41
C LEU A 286 10.73 14.17 -16.78
N ARG A 287 11.46 14.93 -15.94
CA ARG A 287 11.70 16.36 -16.11
C ARG A 287 12.39 16.69 -17.44
N ASP A 288 13.42 15.92 -17.77
CA ASP A 288 14.28 16.20 -18.92
C ASP A 288 13.58 15.89 -20.27
N TRP A 289 12.45 15.17 -20.25
CA TRP A 289 11.72 14.74 -21.45
C TRP A 289 10.36 15.41 -21.66
N LEU A 290 9.75 16.00 -20.62
CA LEU A 290 8.50 16.77 -20.77
C LEU A 290 8.73 18.16 -21.38
N LEU A 291 9.91 18.76 -21.14
CA LEU A 291 10.27 20.08 -21.66
C LEU A 291 10.33 20.17 -23.20
N PRO A 292 10.92 19.20 -23.92
CA PRO A 292 10.92 19.21 -25.40
C PRO A 292 9.53 19.03 -26.03
N MET A 293 8.63 18.27 -25.39
CA MET A 293 7.25 18.06 -25.87
C MET A 293 6.36 19.30 -25.69
N LEU A 294 6.58 20.08 -24.63
CA LEU A 294 5.87 21.35 -24.41
C LEU A 294 6.28 22.45 -25.40
N MET A 295 7.47 22.35 -26.01
CA MET A 295 7.99 23.38 -26.91
C MET A 295 7.75 23.12 -28.40
N ASN A 296 7.39 21.90 -28.82
CA ASN A 296 7.11 21.59 -30.23
C ASN A 296 5.80 20.82 -30.36
N GLY A 297 4.73 21.55 -30.72
CA GLY A 297 3.36 21.06 -30.92
C GLY A 297 3.16 20.15 -32.14
N GLN A 298 4.09 19.22 -32.42
CA GLN A 298 3.94 18.10 -33.35
C GLN A 298 5.19 17.22 -33.23
N VAL A 299 5.02 15.94 -32.87
CA VAL A 299 6.04 14.91 -33.11
C VAL A 299 5.37 13.77 -33.86
N LEU A 300 5.72 13.68 -35.15
CA LEU A 300 5.45 12.54 -36.01
C LEU A 300 6.16 11.30 -35.46
N VAL A 301 5.45 10.19 -35.38
CA VAL A 301 6.00 8.87 -35.04
C VAL A 301 6.31 8.15 -36.35
N ASN A 302 7.60 7.92 -36.60
CA ASN A 302 8.07 6.83 -37.47
C ASN A 302 8.49 5.66 -36.57
#